data_AF-A0A7K2CS18-F1
#
_entry.id   AF-A0A7K2CS18-F1
#
_cell.length_a   1.000
_cell.length_b   1.000
_cell.length_c   1.000
_cell.angle_alpha   90.00
_cell.angle_beta   90.00
_cell.angle_gamma   90.00
#
_symmetry.space_group_name_H-M   'P 1'
#
loop_
_entity.id
_entity.type
_entity.pdbx_description
1 polymer ?
#
loop_
_entity_poly.entity_id
_entity_poly.type
_entity_poly.pdbx_seq_one_letter_code
_entity_poly.pdbx_strand_id
1 'polypeptide(L)'
;MAESDNGRRVLLVGSLPYQDEASAMARAVELIQDRLIALPDGEVGERSERFPNGDRSAWIVGLIERLKADTELFDVVNPGQTNELGLPGDFKSLARLRPVVKPDELGQRLYLGYDQFALGSWPHLQQLRETAGNRGLRLQVGFPSALDVAFIMLGPKRVLRYYPAYAAAMARESETIVRELGAENLLFQIEAPAEVLMAHKLPKPFTRLTVRPVLNLVRQLDPQVPIGIHLCYGDLNNEAAIAPKGFGRLVHFTQQLVNRWPSSHSLAYVHLPFAAGTSPPPTNAKAYHPLRDLKLPPDTRLVAGFVHEQMSTQEQTELLRVIEEARGGPVDVATACGLGRRPTETADQLLQRCAVLAAASLAPDNPRPGYKNLRPARWGPPGMFLVIQ
;
A
#
# COMPACT_ATOMS: atom_id res chain seq x y z
N MET A 1 -26.86 -4.30 16.98
CA MET A 1 -26.38 -3.03 16.40
C MET A 1 -25.03 -2.77 17.04
N ALA A 2 -23.93 -3.05 16.34
CA ALA A 2 -22.60 -2.77 16.86
C ALA A 2 -22.44 -1.25 16.93
N GLU A 3 -22.13 -0.70 18.09
CA GLU A 3 -21.68 0.68 18.22
C GLU A 3 -20.56 0.88 17.20
N SER A 4 -20.74 1.83 16.27
CA SER A 4 -19.68 2.22 15.37
C SER A 4 -18.55 2.76 16.25
N ASP A 5 -17.47 2.00 16.39
CA ASP A 5 -16.25 2.46 17.04
C ASP A 5 -15.79 3.74 16.33
N ASN A 6 -16.09 4.86 16.99
CA ASN A 6 -15.90 6.21 16.48
C ASN A 6 -14.44 6.67 16.70
N GLY A 7 -13.56 5.76 17.14
CA GLY A 7 -12.14 6.01 17.34
C GLY A 7 -11.34 6.02 16.05
N ARG A 8 -10.28 6.84 16.05
CA ARG A 8 -9.25 6.84 15.01
C ARG A 8 -8.52 5.48 15.01
N ARG A 9 -8.36 4.90 13.83
CA ARG A 9 -7.71 3.61 13.59
C ARG A 9 -6.33 3.80 12.96
N VAL A 10 -5.57 2.71 12.93
CA VAL A 10 -4.26 2.62 12.28
C VAL A 10 -4.32 1.60 11.15
N LEU A 11 -3.84 1.99 9.97
CA LEU A 11 -3.55 1.07 8.87
C LEU A 11 -2.06 0.76 8.87
N LEU A 12 -1.73 -0.53 8.76
CA LEU A 12 -0.40 -1.00 8.41
C LEU A 12 -0.40 -1.42 6.93
N VAL A 13 0.51 -0.85 6.15
CA VAL A 13 0.54 -1.03 4.68
C VAL A 13 1.37 -2.27 4.33
N GLY A 14 0.82 -3.47 4.55
CA GLY A 14 1.42 -4.74 4.14
C GLY A 14 2.74 -5.03 4.87
N SER A 15 3.85 -4.78 4.17
CA SER A 15 5.20 -5.15 4.60
C SER A 15 5.69 -4.54 5.93
N LEU A 16 6.38 -5.34 6.74
CA LEU A 16 7.00 -4.97 8.01
C LEU A 16 8.38 -5.66 8.15
N PRO A 17 9.40 -4.98 8.71
CA PRO A 17 10.78 -5.47 8.68
C PRO A 17 11.10 -6.32 9.92
N TYR A 18 10.39 -7.43 10.09
CA TYR A 18 10.60 -8.36 11.21
C TYR A 18 11.12 -9.71 10.70
N GLN A 19 11.47 -10.61 11.62
CA GLN A 19 12.12 -11.88 11.30
C GLN A 19 11.30 -12.74 10.32
N ASP A 20 10.01 -12.85 10.58
CA ASP A 20 9.03 -13.67 9.86
C ASP A 20 7.61 -13.08 10.05
N GLU A 21 6.62 -13.69 9.40
CA GLU A 21 5.22 -13.27 9.49
C GLU A 21 4.69 -13.31 10.93
N ALA A 22 5.02 -14.36 11.69
CA ALA A 22 4.57 -14.50 13.07
C ALA A 22 5.06 -13.34 13.95
N SER A 23 6.35 -13.01 13.85
CA SER A 23 6.98 -11.91 14.58
C SER A 23 6.41 -10.56 14.16
N ALA A 24 6.16 -10.38 12.86
CA ALA A 24 5.58 -9.14 12.34
C ALA A 24 4.17 -8.90 12.87
N MET A 25 3.34 -9.93 12.81
CA MET A 25 1.96 -9.90 13.28
C MET A 25 1.88 -9.68 14.79
N ALA A 26 2.71 -10.39 15.56
CA ALA A 26 2.76 -10.24 17.01
C ALA A 26 3.17 -8.82 17.42
N ARG A 27 4.22 -8.27 16.79
CA ARG A 27 4.71 -6.92 17.09
C ARG A 27 3.70 -5.83 16.71
N ALA A 28 3.00 -6.00 15.59
CA ALA A 28 1.93 -5.11 15.17
C ALA A 28 0.77 -5.08 16.20
N VAL A 29 0.34 -6.25 16.68
CA VAL A 29 -0.71 -6.36 17.72
C VAL A 29 -0.23 -5.75 19.04
N GLU A 30 1.02 -5.99 19.45
CA GLU A 30 1.58 -5.43 20.68
C GLU A 30 1.57 -3.90 20.68
N LEU A 31 2.04 -3.28 19.59
CA LEU A 31 2.23 -1.83 19.51
C LEU A 31 0.95 -1.06 19.21
N ILE A 32 0.04 -1.62 18.40
CA ILE A 32 -1.14 -0.90 17.91
C ILE A 32 -2.43 -1.37 18.59
N GLN A 33 -2.46 -2.61 19.06
CA GLN A 33 -3.56 -3.19 19.84
C GLN A 33 -4.90 -3.17 19.08
N ASP A 34 -5.97 -2.75 19.75
CA ASP A 34 -7.34 -2.78 19.24
C ASP A 34 -7.63 -1.75 18.14
N ARG A 35 -6.68 -0.82 17.86
CA ARG A 35 -6.82 0.25 16.86
C ARG A 35 -6.50 -0.16 15.43
N LEU A 36 -6.00 -1.38 15.19
CA LEU A 36 -5.72 -1.88 13.84
C LEU A 36 -6.99 -1.93 12.99
N ILE A 37 -6.96 -1.41 11.76
CA ILE A 37 -8.06 -1.63 10.79
C ILE A 37 -8.16 -3.12 10.45
N ALA A 38 -7.02 -3.73 10.14
CA ALA A 38 -6.81 -5.16 9.92
C ALA A 38 -5.33 -5.46 10.16
N LEU A 39 -4.97 -6.74 10.30
CA LEU A 39 -3.60 -7.17 10.57
C LEU A 39 -2.97 -7.73 9.28
N PRO A 40 -1.97 -7.05 8.68
CA PRO A 40 -1.15 -7.67 7.64
C PRO A 40 -0.20 -8.69 8.24
N ASP A 41 0.26 -9.61 7.41
CA ASP A 41 1.28 -10.61 7.76
C ASP A 41 2.71 -10.05 7.79
N GLY A 42 2.91 -8.80 7.37
CA GLY A 42 4.24 -8.19 7.27
C GLY A 42 5.00 -8.52 6.00
N GLU A 43 4.44 -9.32 5.09
CA GLU A 43 4.98 -9.63 3.75
C GLU A 43 6.49 -9.92 3.76
N VAL A 44 6.97 -10.73 4.71
CA VAL A 44 8.39 -11.06 4.83
C VAL A 44 8.78 -12.06 3.75
N GLY A 45 8.14 -13.23 3.73
CA GLY A 45 8.47 -14.32 2.80
C GLY A 45 9.78 -15.02 3.13
N GLU A 46 10.38 -15.66 2.14
CA GLU A 46 11.59 -16.48 2.33
C GLU A 46 12.85 -15.61 2.36
N ARG A 47 13.60 -15.70 3.46
CA ARG A 47 14.92 -15.08 3.58
C ARG A 47 15.98 -15.94 2.90
N SER A 48 16.81 -15.31 2.09
CA SER A 48 17.93 -15.96 1.39
C SER A 48 19.13 -15.02 1.29
N GLU A 49 20.28 -15.52 0.84
CA GLU A 49 21.44 -14.67 0.53
C GLU A 49 21.06 -13.55 -0.45
N ARG A 50 20.15 -13.82 -1.39
CA ARG A 50 19.66 -12.85 -2.35
C ARG A 50 18.66 -11.86 -1.76
N PHE A 51 17.80 -12.32 -0.87
CA PHE A 51 16.77 -11.51 -0.21
C PHE A 51 16.93 -11.62 1.30
N PRO A 52 17.91 -10.93 1.90
CA PRO A 52 18.20 -11.06 3.34
C PRO A 52 17.04 -10.62 4.24
N ASN A 53 16.18 -9.72 3.73
CA ASN A 53 14.97 -9.24 4.40
C ASN A 53 13.69 -10.01 4.02
N GLY A 54 13.82 -11.08 3.24
CA GLY A 54 12.71 -11.86 2.72
C GLY A 54 12.28 -11.42 1.31
N ASP A 55 11.93 -12.37 0.46
CA ASP A 55 11.61 -12.12 -0.95
C ASP A 55 10.36 -11.25 -1.16
N ARG A 56 9.36 -11.39 -0.29
CA ARG A 56 8.13 -10.56 -0.34
C ARG A 56 8.37 -9.13 0.13
N SER A 57 9.41 -8.86 0.93
CA SER A 57 9.81 -7.50 1.29
C SER A 57 10.31 -6.70 0.07
N ALA A 58 10.75 -7.41 -0.98
CA ALA A 58 11.11 -6.85 -2.29
C ALA A 58 9.89 -6.70 -3.24
N TRP A 59 8.69 -6.98 -2.74
CA TRP A 59 7.42 -6.80 -3.44
C TRP A 59 7.39 -7.51 -4.81
N ILE A 60 7.05 -6.80 -5.89
CA ILE A 60 6.99 -7.39 -7.24
C ILE A 60 8.36 -7.92 -7.71
N VAL A 61 9.49 -7.43 -7.17
CA VAL A 61 10.81 -7.96 -7.53
C VAL A 61 10.96 -9.42 -7.08
N GLY A 62 10.55 -9.75 -5.85
CA GLY A 62 10.54 -11.13 -5.36
C GLY A 62 9.63 -12.03 -6.20
N LEU A 63 8.44 -11.52 -6.56
CA LEU A 63 7.53 -12.21 -7.47
C LEU A 63 8.18 -12.50 -8.84
N ILE A 64 8.87 -11.53 -9.44
CA ILE A 64 9.56 -11.73 -10.72
C ILE A 64 10.62 -12.83 -10.59
N GLU A 65 11.37 -12.88 -9.48
CA GLU A 65 12.35 -13.95 -9.28
C GLU A 65 11.71 -15.34 -9.19
N ARG A 66 10.55 -15.47 -8.52
CA ARG A 66 9.81 -16.75 -8.51
C ARG A 66 9.32 -17.12 -9.92
N LEU A 67 8.78 -16.16 -10.66
CA LEU A 67 8.26 -16.38 -12.02
C LEU A 67 9.35 -16.66 -13.07
N LYS A 68 10.62 -16.31 -12.81
CA LYS A 68 11.74 -16.69 -13.69
C LYS A 68 11.95 -18.19 -13.77
N ALA A 69 11.57 -18.94 -12.73
CA ALA A 69 11.69 -20.39 -12.71
C ALA A 69 10.65 -21.08 -13.62
N ASP A 70 9.56 -20.38 -13.96
CA ASP A 70 8.51 -20.91 -14.83
C ASP A 70 8.81 -20.62 -16.31
N THR A 71 9.66 -21.48 -16.88
CA THR A 71 10.08 -21.39 -18.29
C THR A 71 9.00 -21.83 -19.27
N GLU A 72 7.91 -22.44 -18.79
CA GLU A 72 6.75 -22.77 -19.62
C GLU A 72 5.87 -21.55 -19.89
N LEU A 73 5.83 -20.60 -18.95
CA LEU A 73 5.07 -19.37 -19.10
C LEU A 73 5.91 -18.17 -19.53
N PHE A 74 7.21 -18.12 -19.22
CA PHE A 74 8.05 -16.94 -19.43
C PHE A 74 9.44 -17.21 -20.00
N ASP A 75 9.85 -16.34 -20.93
CA ASP A 75 11.26 -16.11 -21.27
C ASP A 75 11.83 -14.96 -20.43
N VAL A 76 13.10 -15.08 -20.01
CA VAL A 76 13.86 -13.97 -19.41
C VAL A 76 14.42 -13.09 -20.53
N VAL A 77 13.92 -11.84 -20.63
CA VAL A 77 14.40 -10.86 -21.63
C VAL A 77 15.55 -10.02 -21.07
N ASN A 78 15.46 -9.67 -19.80
CA ASN A 78 16.54 -9.01 -19.06
C ASN A 78 16.60 -9.64 -17.66
N PRO A 79 17.73 -10.22 -17.24
CA PRO A 79 17.84 -10.79 -15.90
C PRO A 79 17.76 -9.72 -14.80
N GLY A 80 17.99 -8.45 -15.13
CA GLY A 80 18.05 -7.36 -14.16
C GLY A 80 19.34 -7.38 -13.34
N GLN A 81 19.49 -6.37 -12.49
CA GLN A 81 20.59 -6.26 -11.52
C GLN A 81 20.02 -5.79 -10.19
N THR A 82 20.45 -6.42 -9.11
CA THR A 82 20.03 -6.09 -7.74
C THR A 82 21.23 -5.74 -6.88
N ASN A 83 21.00 -4.90 -5.86
CA ASN A 83 21.96 -4.65 -4.79
C ASN A 83 21.97 -5.82 -3.78
N GLU A 84 22.76 -5.66 -2.71
CA GLU A 84 22.92 -6.64 -1.63
C GLU A 84 21.61 -6.95 -0.86
N LEU A 85 20.59 -6.11 -1.01
CA LEU A 85 19.26 -6.31 -0.42
C LEU A 85 18.27 -6.97 -1.39
N GLY A 86 18.74 -7.43 -2.56
CA GLY A 86 17.88 -8.01 -3.59
C GLY A 86 17.00 -7.00 -4.33
N LEU A 87 17.24 -5.69 -4.15
CA LEU A 87 16.47 -4.62 -4.78
C LEU A 87 17.21 -4.05 -6.00
N PRO A 88 16.51 -3.67 -7.07
CA PRO A 88 17.16 -3.04 -8.21
C PRO A 88 17.67 -1.64 -7.82
N GLY A 89 18.84 -1.26 -8.35
CA GLY A 89 19.40 0.07 -8.10
C GLY A 89 18.54 1.20 -8.67
N ASP A 90 17.89 0.95 -9.81
CA ASP A 90 16.93 1.86 -10.43
C ASP A 90 15.86 1.09 -11.24
N PHE A 91 14.90 1.81 -11.80
CA PHE A 91 13.83 1.22 -12.62
C PHE A 91 14.31 0.61 -13.97
N LYS A 92 15.53 0.93 -14.43
CA LYS A 92 16.14 0.38 -15.64
C LYS A 92 16.80 -0.98 -15.35
N SER A 93 17.29 -1.17 -14.14
CA SER A 93 17.88 -2.42 -13.64
C SER A 93 16.86 -3.51 -13.29
N LEU A 94 15.57 -3.23 -13.43
CA LEU A 94 14.50 -4.24 -13.25
C LEU A 94 14.66 -5.41 -14.23
N ALA A 95 14.54 -6.62 -13.68
CA ALA A 95 14.36 -7.83 -14.46
C ALA A 95 13.09 -7.72 -15.33
N ARG A 96 13.13 -8.25 -16.55
CA ARG A 96 12.01 -8.25 -17.49
C ARG A 96 11.76 -9.64 -18.02
N LEU A 97 10.51 -10.08 -17.91
CA LEU A 97 10.05 -11.34 -18.47
C LEU A 97 9.16 -11.08 -19.68
N ARG A 98 9.06 -12.08 -20.55
CA ARG A 98 8.15 -12.10 -21.69
C ARG A 98 7.31 -13.36 -21.65
N PRO A 99 5.97 -13.27 -21.61
CA PRO A 99 5.12 -14.43 -21.73
C PRO A 99 5.36 -15.13 -23.07
N VAL A 100 5.51 -16.45 -23.03
CA VAL A 100 5.60 -17.29 -24.24
C VAL A 100 4.24 -17.82 -24.69
N VAL A 101 3.23 -17.67 -23.83
CA VAL A 101 1.83 -18.05 -24.07
C VAL A 101 0.93 -16.84 -24.33
N LYS A 102 -0.32 -17.10 -24.78
CA LYS A 102 -1.34 -16.07 -25.00
C LYS A 102 -1.92 -15.58 -23.65
N PRO A 103 -2.51 -14.37 -23.60
CA PRO A 103 -3.05 -13.81 -22.35
C PRO A 103 -4.06 -14.72 -21.63
N ASP A 104 -4.97 -15.37 -22.34
CA ASP A 104 -5.99 -16.23 -21.71
C ASP A 104 -5.37 -17.46 -21.04
N GLU A 105 -4.42 -18.10 -21.74
CA GLU A 105 -3.67 -19.23 -21.22
C GLU A 105 -2.77 -18.82 -20.04
N LEU A 106 -2.07 -17.69 -20.16
CA LEU A 106 -1.31 -17.12 -19.03
C LEU A 106 -2.25 -16.91 -17.84
N GLY A 107 -3.42 -16.33 -18.11
CA GLY A 107 -4.44 -16.07 -17.12
C GLY A 107 -4.78 -17.33 -16.35
N GLN A 108 -5.01 -18.46 -17.02
CA GLN A 108 -5.41 -19.75 -16.42
C GLN A 108 -4.30 -20.46 -15.66
N ARG A 109 -3.05 -20.35 -16.12
CA ARG A 109 -1.91 -21.14 -15.62
C ARG A 109 -1.03 -20.39 -14.62
N LEU A 110 -1.04 -19.06 -14.66
CA LEU A 110 -0.22 -18.23 -13.79
C LEU A 110 -0.61 -18.44 -12.32
N TYR A 111 0.41 -18.63 -11.49
CA TYR A 111 0.32 -18.74 -10.05
C TYR A 111 1.28 -17.74 -9.41
N LEU A 112 0.75 -16.85 -8.57
CA LEU A 112 1.44 -15.74 -7.92
C LEU A 112 1.79 -16.08 -6.46
N GLY A 113 0.98 -16.93 -5.82
CA GLY A 113 1.19 -17.53 -4.49
C GLY A 113 0.53 -16.79 -3.32
N TYR A 114 -0.37 -15.83 -3.58
CA TYR A 114 -1.03 -15.05 -2.52
C TYR A 114 -1.92 -15.89 -1.61
N ASP A 115 -2.53 -16.94 -2.16
CA ASP A 115 -3.30 -17.91 -1.39
C ASP A 115 -2.42 -18.69 -0.42
N GLN A 116 -1.29 -19.23 -0.88
CA GLN A 116 -0.33 -19.91 -0.02
C GLN A 116 0.17 -18.99 1.11
N PHE A 117 0.47 -17.72 0.81
CA PHE A 117 0.91 -16.77 1.82
C PHE A 117 -0.19 -16.50 2.87
N ALA A 118 -1.42 -16.21 2.43
CA ALA A 118 -2.53 -15.95 3.34
C ALA A 118 -2.88 -17.16 4.22
N LEU A 119 -2.87 -18.37 3.63
CA LEU A 119 -3.09 -19.62 4.36
C LEU A 119 -1.97 -19.88 5.38
N GLY A 120 -0.72 -19.58 5.04
CA GLY A 120 0.42 -19.70 5.95
C GLY A 120 0.34 -18.74 7.14
N SER A 121 -0.17 -17.52 6.94
CA SER A 121 -0.32 -16.52 8.01
C SER A 121 -1.54 -16.74 8.90
N TRP A 122 -2.53 -17.51 8.44
CA TRP A 122 -3.80 -17.68 9.14
C TRP A 122 -3.67 -18.25 10.56
N PRO A 123 -2.91 -19.34 10.82
CA PRO A 123 -2.75 -19.87 12.17
C PRO A 123 -2.16 -18.85 13.17
N HIS A 124 -1.26 -17.98 12.70
CA HIS A 124 -0.68 -16.92 13.54
C HIS A 124 -1.72 -15.88 13.94
N LEU A 125 -2.59 -15.46 13.02
CA LEU A 125 -3.70 -14.56 13.35
C LEU A 125 -4.66 -15.22 14.34
N GLN A 126 -5.02 -16.50 14.15
CA GLN A 126 -5.92 -17.20 15.06
C GLN A 126 -5.40 -17.18 16.49
N GLN A 127 -4.11 -17.52 16.68
CA GLN A 127 -3.46 -17.46 17.98
C GLN A 127 -3.47 -16.03 18.57
N LEU A 128 -3.20 -15.01 17.76
CA LEU A 128 -3.20 -13.61 18.22
C LEU A 128 -4.59 -13.11 18.60
N ARG A 129 -5.66 -13.55 17.91
CA ARG A 129 -7.04 -13.22 18.29
C ARG A 129 -7.39 -13.73 19.68
N GLU A 130 -6.90 -14.92 20.02
CA GLU A 130 -7.11 -15.53 21.34
C GLU A 130 -6.34 -14.78 22.42
N THR A 131 -5.04 -14.50 22.20
CA THR A 131 -4.18 -13.85 23.20
C THR A 131 -4.53 -12.37 23.40
N ALA A 132 -4.90 -11.65 22.35
CA ALA A 132 -5.27 -10.23 22.40
C ALA A 132 -6.75 -9.98 22.69
N GLY A 133 -7.59 -11.03 22.75
CA GLY A 133 -9.03 -10.90 22.98
C GLY A 133 -9.81 -10.24 21.83
N ASN A 134 -9.21 -10.05 20.65
CA ASN A 134 -9.83 -9.38 19.51
C ASN A 134 -10.28 -10.39 18.45
N ARG A 135 -11.42 -11.07 18.71
CA ARG A 135 -11.97 -12.08 17.79
C ARG A 135 -12.36 -11.54 16.41
N GLY A 136 -12.57 -10.22 16.30
CA GLY A 136 -12.95 -9.55 15.05
C GLY A 136 -11.77 -9.10 14.18
N LEU A 137 -10.52 -9.28 14.62
CA LEU A 137 -9.34 -8.80 13.89
C LEU A 137 -9.16 -9.55 12.57
N ARG A 138 -9.37 -8.88 11.44
CA ARG A 138 -9.25 -9.49 10.10
C ARG A 138 -7.80 -9.64 9.64
N LEU A 139 -7.52 -10.67 8.85
CA LEU A 139 -6.28 -10.77 8.08
C LEU A 139 -6.36 -9.80 6.91
N GLN A 140 -5.36 -8.94 6.79
CA GLN A 140 -5.19 -8.10 5.61
C GLN A 140 -4.33 -8.83 4.58
N VAL A 141 -4.87 -9.06 3.38
CA VAL A 141 -4.12 -9.61 2.24
C VAL A 141 -3.88 -8.50 1.22
N GLY A 142 -2.62 -8.17 0.97
CA GLY A 142 -2.19 -7.17 0.00
C GLY A 142 -2.06 -7.77 -1.39
N PHE A 143 -2.78 -7.19 -2.37
CA PHE A 143 -2.64 -7.49 -3.79
C PHE A 143 -2.07 -6.26 -4.51
N PRO A 144 -0.93 -6.39 -5.22
CA PRO A 144 -0.57 -5.38 -6.20
C PRO A 144 -1.64 -5.33 -7.27
N SER A 145 -1.86 -4.16 -7.87
CA SER A 145 -2.74 -4.10 -9.03
C SER A 145 -2.18 -5.00 -10.13
N ALA A 146 -3.07 -5.60 -10.91
CA ALA A 146 -2.68 -6.38 -12.07
C ALA A 146 -1.86 -5.56 -13.08
N LEU A 147 -2.07 -4.23 -13.11
CA LEU A 147 -1.28 -3.31 -13.93
C LEU A 147 0.15 -3.18 -13.41
N ASP A 148 0.35 -3.08 -12.10
CA ASP A 148 1.68 -2.98 -11.48
C ASP A 148 2.53 -4.18 -11.85
N VAL A 149 2.01 -5.39 -11.62
CA VAL A 149 2.73 -6.63 -11.93
C VAL A 149 3.09 -6.68 -13.42
N ALA A 150 2.12 -6.44 -14.29
CA ALA A 150 2.36 -6.47 -15.74
C ALA A 150 3.32 -5.35 -16.20
N PHE A 151 3.25 -4.16 -15.61
CA PHE A 151 4.11 -3.03 -16.00
C PHE A 151 5.56 -3.24 -15.56
N ILE A 152 5.77 -3.64 -14.31
CA ILE A 152 7.10 -3.88 -13.75
C ILE A 152 7.73 -5.11 -14.39
N MET A 153 6.96 -6.14 -14.73
CA MET A 153 7.53 -7.34 -15.32
C MET A 153 7.71 -7.26 -16.84
N LEU A 154 6.69 -6.77 -17.56
CA LEU A 154 6.65 -6.84 -19.04
C LEU A 154 7.08 -5.55 -19.73
N GLY A 155 7.13 -4.45 -18.98
CA GLY A 155 7.35 -3.12 -19.52
C GLY A 155 6.15 -2.57 -20.32
N PRO A 156 6.28 -1.34 -20.85
CA PRO A 156 5.14 -0.58 -21.39
C PRO A 156 4.54 -1.17 -22.67
N LYS A 157 5.29 -1.96 -23.44
CA LYS A 157 4.84 -2.45 -24.76
C LYS A 157 3.77 -3.54 -24.66
N ARG A 158 3.75 -4.31 -23.56
CA ARG A 158 2.88 -5.50 -23.42
C ARG A 158 1.87 -5.40 -22.28
N VAL A 159 2.05 -4.43 -21.38
CA VAL A 159 1.22 -4.26 -20.17
C VAL A 159 -0.28 -4.28 -20.47
N LEU A 160 -0.77 -3.48 -21.44
CA LEU A 160 -2.22 -3.37 -21.70
C LEU A 160 -2.84 -4.67 -22.20
N ARG A 161 -2.07 -5.51 -22.90
CA ARG A 161 -2.53 -6.79 -23.44
C ARG A 161 -2.57 -7.89 -22.38
N TYR A 162 -1.66 -7.85 -21.41
CA TYR A 162 -1.43 -8.96 -20.49
C TYR A 162 -1.86 -8.68 -19.05
N TYR A 163 -2.06 -7.43 -18.62
CA TYR A 163 -2.53 -7.15 -17.26
C TYR A 163 -3.82 -7.91 -16.89
N PRO A 164 -4.81 -8.17 -17.79
CA PRO A 164 -6.00 -8.94 -17.40
C PRO A 164 -5.69 -10.38 -16.98
N ALA A 165 -4.60 -10.98 -17.49
CA ALA A 165 -4.17 -12.32 -17.09
C ALA A 165 -3.74 -12.36 -15.62
N TYR A 166 -3.02 -11.33 -15.15
CA TYR A 166 -2.64 -11.20 -13.73
C TYR A 166 -3.86 -10.96 -12.86
N ALA A 167 -4.83 -10.16 -13.33
CA ALA A 167 -6.08 -9.97 -12.61
C ALA A 167 -6.86 -11.29 -12.43
N ALA A 168 -6.92 -12.11 -13.48
CA ALA A 168 -7.56 -13.42 -13.42
C ALA A 168 -6.84 -14.39 -12.47
N ALA A 169 -5.50 -14.37 -12.43
CA ALA A 169 -4.72 -15.18 -11.48
C ALA A 169 -4.98 -14.74 -10.03
N MET A 170 -4.90 -13.43 -9.74
CA MET A 170 -5.20 -12.88 -8.42
C MET A 170 -6.64 -13.18 -7.98
N ALA A 171 -7.61 -13.09 -8.88
CA ALA A 171 -9.00 -13.40 -8.58
C ALA A 171 -9.16 -14.87 -8.15
N ARG A 172 -8.58 -15.82 -8.90
CA ARG A 172 -8.61 -17.25 -8.53
C ARG A 172 -7.96 -17.53 -7.19
N GLU A 173 -6.78 -16.94 -6.94
CA GLU A 173 -6.11 -17.10 -5.64
C GLU A 173 -6.95 -16.48 -4.52
N SER A 174 -7.59 -15.32 -4.76
CA SER A 174 -8.51 -14.72 -3.78
C SER A 174 -9.74 -15.57 -3.49
N GLU A 175 -10.29 -16.26 -4.49
CA GLU A 175 -11.40 -17.21 -4.31
C GLU A 175 -10.97 -18.40 -3.43
N THR A 176 -9.74 -18.90 -3.62
CA THR A 176 -9.15 -19.91 -2.72
C THR A 176 -9.05 -19.37 -1.30
N ILE A 177 -8.49 -18.17 -1.09
CA ILE A 177 -8.38 -17.57 0.24
C ILE A 177 -9.75 -17.45 0.92
N VAL A 178 -10.76 -16.97 0.20
CA VAL A 178 -12.12 -16.82 0.74
C VAL A 178 -12.75 -18.17 1.09
N ARG A 179 -12.59 -19.17 0.22
CA ARG A 179 -13.12 -20.52 0.45
C ARG A 179 -12.52 -21.17 1.69
N GLU A 180 -11.22 -21.03 1.89
CA GLU A 180 -10.51 -21.69 3.00
C GLU A 180 -10.60 -20.90 4.31
N LEU A 181 -10.61 -19.56 4.27
CA LEU A 181 -10.53 -18.71 5.46
C LEU A 181 -11.85 -18.04 5.85
N GLY A 182 -12.84 -17.97 4.96
CA GLY A 182 -14.11 -17.27 5.17
C GLY A 182 -14.00 -15.75 4.96
N ALA A 183 -14.95 -15.17 4.24
CA ALA A 183 -14.92 -13.75 3.86
C ALA A 183 -14.93 -12.80 5.07
N GLU A 184 -15.60 -13.19 6.17
CA GLU A 184 -15.71 -12.40 7.39
C GLU A 184 -14.37 -12.16 8.09
N ASN A 185 -13.39 -13.04 7.83
CA ASN A 185 -12.05 -13.01 8.42
C ASN A 185 -11.06 -12.16 7.63
N LEU A 186 -11.45 -11.63 6.49
CA LEU A 186 -10.55 -11.05 5.51
C LEU A 186 -10.81 -9.56 5.29
N LEU A 187 -9.74 -8.85 4.99
CA LEU A 187 -9.75 -7.55 4.31
C LEU A 187 -8.74 -7.62 3.17
N PHE A 188 -9.15 -7.22 1.97
CA PHE A 188 -8.23 -7.13 0.83
C PHE A 188 -7.71 -5.71 0.68
N GLN A 189 -6.40 -5.54 0.53
CA GLN A 189 -5.78 -4.26 0.18
C GLN A 189 -5.32 -4.32 -1.27
N ILE A 190 -5.79 -3.40 -2.12
CA ILE A 190 -5.26 -3.26 -3.49
C ILE A 190 -4.25 -2.11 -3.52
N GLU A 191 -3.06 -2.39 -4.02
CA GLU A 191 -1.96 -1.43 -4.15
C GLU A 191 -1.87 -0.95 -5.59
N ALA A 192 -1.82 0.36 -5.81
CA ALA A 192 -1.94 0.94 -7.16
C ALA A 192 -0.86 1.99 -7.55
N PRO A 193 0.45 1.79 -7.31
CA PRO A 193 1.46 2.78 -7.67
C PRO A 193 1.56 3.06 -9.18
N ALA A 194 1.41 2.08 -10.08
CA ALA A 194 1.45 2.30 -11.52
C ALA A 194 0.29 3.19 -11.99
N GLU A 195 -0.92 2.97 -11.47
CA GLU A 195 -2.09 3.78 -11.78
C GLU A 195 -1.91 5.22 -11.31
N VAL A 196 -1.38 5.41 -10.09
CA VAL A 196 -1.06 6.74 -9.54
C VAL A 196 0.01 7.41 -10.40
N LEU A 197 1.06 6.68 -10.80
CA LEU A 197 2.11 7.17 -11.70
C LEU A 197 1.55 7.61 -13.05
N MET A 198 0.70 6.79 -13.67
CA MET A 198 0.04 7.13 -14.92
C MET A 198 -0.88 8.35 -14.75
N ALA A 199 -1.63 8.44 -13.66
CA ALA A 199 -2.50 9.58 -13.37
C ALA A 199 -1.72 10.90 -13.20
N HIS A 200 -0.47 10.83 -12.72
CA HIS A 200 0.41 11.99 -12.60
C HIS A 200 1.03 12.42 -13.93
N LYS A 201 1.28 11.47 -14.83
CA LYS A 201 1.89 11.74 -16.14
C LYS A 201 0.87 12.13 -17.21
N LEU A 202 -0.33 11.55 -17.18
CA LEU A 202 -1.37 11.81 -18.17
C LEU A 202 -2.13 13.12 -17.90
N PRO A 203 -2.67 13.79 -18.94
CA PRO A 203 -3.62 14.88 -18.75
C PRO A 203 -4.88 14.41 -18.01
N LYS A 204 -5.48 15.28 -17.17
CA LYS A 204 -6.65 14.94 -16.31
C LYS A 204 -7.81 14.22 -17.03
N PRO A 205 -8.21 14.60 -18.27
CA PRO A 205 -9.30 13.89 -18.97
C PRO A 205 -9.05 12.38 -19.17
N PHE A 206 -7.77 11.97 -19.17
CA PHE A 206 -7.37 10.57 -19.35
C PHE A 206 -7.18 9.80 -18.04
N THR A 207 -7.26 10.46 -16.87
CA THR A 207 -7.19 9.78 -15.56
C THR A 207 -8.29 8.72 -15.39
N ARG A 208 -9.42 8.86 -16.09
CA ARG A 208 -10.46 7.80 -16.14
C ARG A 208 -9.96 6.45 -16.66
N LEU A 209 -8.90 6.45 -17.48
CA LEU A 209 -8.32 5.21 -18.03
C LEU A 209 -7.41 4.54 -17.00
N THR A 210 -6.81 5.32 -16.09
CA THR A 210 -5.85 4.81 -15.12
C THR A 210 -6.53 4.12 -13.95
N VAL A 211 -7.79 4.42 -13.63
CA VAL A 211 -8.54 3.70 -12.57
C VAL A 211 -9.10 2.35 -13.02
N ARG A 212 -9.12 2.07 -14.33
CA ARG A 212 -9.77 0.87 -14.87
C ARG A 212 -9.15 -0.44 -14.39
N PRO A 213 -7.81 -0.60 -14.32
CA PRO A 213 -7.23 -1.87 -13.91
C PRO A 213 -7.58 -2.25 -12.47
N VAL A 214 -7.52 -1.29 -11.54
CA VAL A 214 -8.02 -1.46 -10.15
C VAL A 214 -9.48 -1.93 -10.16
N LEU A 215 -10.36 -1.21 -10.86
CA LEU A 215 -11.79 -1.56 -10.92
C LEU A 215 -12.06 -2.90 -11.62
N ASN A 216 -11.17 -3.34 -12.52
CA ASN A 216 -11.28 -4.64 -13.18
C ASN A 216 -11.01 -5.76 -12.17
N LEU A 217 -9.93 -5.64 -11.40
CA LEU A 217 -9.62 -6.58 -10.33
C LEU A 217 -10.74 -6.62 -9.28
N VAL A 218 -11.18 -5.46 -8.77
CA VAL A 218 -12.26 -5.39 -7.76
C VAL A 218 -13.50 -6.16 -8.17
N ARG A 219 -13.95 -6.06 -9.43
CA ARG A 219 -15.16 -6.76 -9.91
C ARG A 219 -15.03 -8.28 -9.93
N GLN A 220 -13.81 -8.81 -9.90
CA GLN A 220 -13.52 -10.24 -9.89
C GLN A 220 -13.31 -10.79 -8.47
N LEU A 221 -13.13 -9.93 -7.46
CA LEU A 221 -12.97 -10.35 -6.07
C LEU A 221 -14.35 -10.66 -5.45
N ASP A 222 -14.36 -11.49 -4.41
CA ASP A 222 -15.58 -11.80 -3.67
C ASP A 222 -16.19 -10.51 -3.06
N PRO A 223 -17.46 -10.18 -3.35
CA PRO A 223 -18.10 -8.95 -2.87
C PRO A 223 -18.32 -8.90 -1.36
N GLN A 224 -18.26 -10.03 -0.65
CA GLN A 224 -18.40 -10.10 0.80
C GLN A 224 -17.13 -9.65 1.54
N VAL A 225 -15.96 -9.71 0.88
CA VAL A 225 -14.71 -9.23 1.48
C VAL A 225 -14.61 -7.72 1.31
N PRO A 226 -14.47 -6.95 2.40
CA PRO A 226 -14.24 -5.51 2.32
C PRO A 226 -12.87 -5.21 1.70
N ILE A 227 -12.81 -4.17 0.87
CA ILE A 227 -11.61 -3.80 0.13
C ILE A 227 -11.10 -2.43 0.59
N GLY A 228 -9.82 -2.36 0.91
CA GLY A 228 -9.06 -1.13 1.08
C GLY A 228 -8.21 -0.81 -0.14
N ILE A 229 -7.99 0.48 -0.40
CA ILE A 229 -7.12 0.93 -1.49
C ILE A 229 -5.89 1.64 -0.92
N HIS A 230 -4.71 1.10 -1.19
CA HIS A 230 -3.44 1.75 -0.93
C HIS A 230 -2.93 2.47 -2.18
N LEU A 231 -2.91 3.79 -2.14
CA LEU A 231 -2.28 4.60 -3.18
C LEU A 231 -0.82 4.85 -2.80
N CYS A 232 0.07 4.77 -3.77
CA CYS A 232 1.51 4.93 -3.55
C CYS A 232 2.13 5.75 -4.69
N TYR A 233 3.17 6.53 -4.41
CA TYR A 233 3.97 7.18 -5.46
C TYR A 233 5.05 6.26 -6.05
N GLY A 234 5.00 4.97 -5.71
CA GLY A 234 6.11 4.03 -5.86
C GLY A 234 7.19 4.32 -4.83
N ASP A 235 7.90 3.28 -4.39
CA ASP A 235 9.08 3.42 -3.55
C ASP A 235 10.10 2.39 -4.03
N LEU A 236 11.24 2.86 -4.51
CA LEU A 236 12.40 2.02 -4.82
C LEU A 236 13.58 2.56 -4.03
N ASN A 237 14.16 1.74 -3.16
CA ASN A 237 15.25 2.12 -2.25
C ASN A 237 14.93 3.37 -1.40
N ASN A 238 13.69 3.50 -0.92
CA ASN A 238 13.21 4.67 -0.18
C ASN A 238 13.18 5.96 -1.01
N GLU A 239 13.14 5.86 -2.34
CA GLU A 239 12.92 6.98 -3.25
C GLU A 239 11.60 6.83 -4.00
N ALA A 240 10.81 7.90 -4.01
CA ALA A 240 9.53 7.88 -4.70
C ALA A 240 9.70 7.96 -6.23
N ALA A 241 8.86 7.25 -6.98
CA ALA A 241 8.90 7.34 -8.45
C ALA A 241 8.40 8.71 -8.98
N ILE A 242 7.83 9.54 -8.10
CA ILE A 242 7.27 10.86 -8.40
C ILE A 242 7.53 11.81 -7.23
N ALA A 243 7.91 13.04 -7.54
CA ALA A 243 7.87 14.17 -6.60
C ALA A 243 6.60 15.01 -6.85
N PRO A 244 5.49 14.79 -6.13
CA PRO A 244 4.26 15.52 -6.36
C PRO A 244 4.40 17.00 -5.95
N LYS A 245 3.88 17.92 -6.78
CA LYS A 245 3.82 19.36 -6.46
C LYS A 245 2.67 19.73 -5.50
N GLY A 246 1.98 18.72 -4.94
CA GLY A 246 0.77 18.82 -4.13
C GLY A 246 -0.19 17.66 -4.40
N PHE A 247 -1.26 17.54 -3.61
CA PHE A 247 -2.13 16.34 -3.61
C PHE A 247 -3.31 16.41 -4.58
N GLY A 248 -3.45 17.47 -5.39
CA GLY A 248 -4.61 17.66 -6.25
C GLY A 248 -4.79 16.58 -7.33
N ARG A 249 -3.70 16.01 -7.86
CA ARG A 249 -3.77 14.90 -8.82
C ARG A 249 -4.14 13.58 -8.15
N LEU A 250 -3.57 13.32 -6.98
CA LEU A 250 -3.90 12.16 -6.16
C LEU A 250 -5.40 12.17 -5.79
N VAL A 251 -5.89 13.29 -5.24
CA VAL A 251 -7.32 13.43 -4.89
C VAL A 251 -8.22 13.30 -6.11
N HIS A 252 -7.83 13.88 -7.25
CA HIS A 252 -8.60 13.71 -8.49
C HIS A 252 -8.69 12.25 -8.94
N PHE A 253 -7.57 11.52 -8.90
CA PHE A 253 -7.54 10.08 -9.18
C PHE A 253 -8.46 9.31 -8.23
N THR A 254 -8.35 9.57 -6.92
CA THR A 254 -9.21 8.95 -5.91
C THR A 254 -10.69 9.22 -6.18
N GLN A 255 -11.08 10.45 -6.50
CA GLN A 255 -12.47 10.76 -6.81
C GLN A 255 -12.96 10.03 -8.07
N GLN A 256 -12.11 9.87 -9.10
CA GLN A 256 -12.48 9.11 -10.29
C GLN A 256 -12.65 7.61 -10.00
N LEU A 257 -11.86 7.05 -9.08
CA LEU A 257 -11.96 5.66 -8.63
C LEU A 257 -13.26 5.47 -7.85
N VAL A 258 -13.49 6.29 -6.82
CA VAL A 258 -14.66 6.22 -5.94
C VAL A 258 -15.97 6.38 -6.71
N ASN A 259 -16.06 7.36 -7.63
CA ASN A 259 -17.26 7.57 -8.45
C ASN A 259 -17.64 6.37 -9.34
N ARG A 260 -16.73 5.41 -9.50
CA ARG A 260 -16.91 4.21 -10.34
C ARG A 260 -16.77 2.92 -9.54
N TRP A 261 -16.70 3.04 -8.22
CA TRP A 261 -16.62 1.90 -7.33
C TRP A 261 -17.86 1.03 -7.52
N PRO A 262 -17.72 -0.29 -7.73
CA PRO A 262 -18.87 -1.15 -7.93
C PRO A 262 -19.68 -1.24 -6.63
N SER A 263 -20.99 -1.01 -6.72
CA SER A 263 -21.89 -1.00 -5.56
C SER A 263 -22.04 -2.37 -4.88
N SER A 264 -21.61 -3.44 -5.54
CA SER A 264 -21.55 -4.79 -4.98
C SER A 264 -20.44 -4.96 -3.93
N HIS A 265 -19.44 -4.08 -3.91
CA HIS A 265 -18.26 -4.22 -3.06
C HIS A 265 -18.19 -3.09 -2.04
N SER A 266 -17.84 -3.44 -0.80
CA SER A 266 -17.59 -2.43 0.23
C SER A 266 -16.18 -1.86 0.09
N LEU A 267 -16.09 -0.52 0.05
CA LEU A 267 -14.82 0.21 0.15
C LEU A 267 -14.55 0.52 1.62
N ALA A 268 -13.74 -0.29 2.29
CA ALA A 268 -13.42 -0.12 3.71
C ALA A 268 -12.60 1.14 3.97
N TYR A 269 -11.59 1.38 3.15
CA TYR A 269 -10.77 2.58 3.27
C TYR A 269 -10.13 3.01 1.95
N VAL A 270 -9.74 4.28 1.90
CA VAL A 270 -8.74 4.78 0.94
C VAL A 270 -7.58 5.37 1.73
N HIS A 271 -6.38 4.88 1.45
CA HIS A 271 -5.13 5.40 1.97
C HIS A 271 -4.48 6.37 0.96
N LEU A 272 -4.14 7.56 1.44
CA LEU A 272 -3.47 8.61 0.66
C LEU A 272 -2.04 8.83 1.17
N PRO A 273 -1.00 8.66 0.32
CA PRO A 273 0.38 8.88 0.71
C PRO A 273 0.66 10.38 0.74
N PHE A 274 0.85 10.95 1.93
CA PHE A 274 1.24 12.35 2.11
C PHE A 274 2.74 12.53 2.29
N ALA A 275 3.48 11.45 2.54
CA ALA A 275 4.94 11.38 2.45
C ALA A 275 5.37 10.51 1.25
N ALA A 276 6.66 10.52 0.92
CA ALA A 276 7.18 9.75 -0.21
C ALA A 276 8.65 9.35 0.03
N GLY A 277 8.92 8.06 0.25
CA GLY A 277 10.27 7.57 0.48
C GLY A 277 10.92 8.22 1.70
N THR A 278 12.07 8.86 1.52
CA THR A 278 12.77 9.68 2.54
C THR A 278 12.25 11.11 2.66
N SER A 279 11.31 11.54 1.80
CA SER A 279 10.75 12.88 1.84
C SER A 279 9.58 12.96 2.83
N PRO A 280 9.69 13.80 3.88
CA PRO A 280 8.61 13.98 4.85
C PRO A 280 7.40 14.66 4.22
N PRO A 281 6.21 14.53 4.82
CA PRO A 281 5.04 15.20 4.31
C PRO A 281 5.19 16.73 4.40
N PRO A 282 4.62 17.48 3.44
CA PRO A 282 4.68 18.94 3.46
C PRO A 282 3.84 19.49 4.61
N THR A 283 4.39 20.38 5.43
CA THR A 283 3.67 21.00 6.56
C THR A 283 2.78 22.18 6.18
N ASN A 284 2.83 22.63 4.92
CA ASN A 284 2.02 23.74 4.44
C ASN A 284 0.57 23.29 4.19
N ALA A 285 -0.39 23.87 4.93
CA ALA A 285 -1.83 23.59 4.81
C ALA A 285 -2.37 23.65 3.37
N LYS A 286 -1.82 24.52 2.50
CA LYS A 286 -2.25 24.62 1.09
C LYS A 286 -2.07 23.31 0.31
N ALA A 287 -1.14 22.44 0.70
CA ALA A 287 -0.95 21.14 0.06
C ALA A 287 -2.19 20.24 0.20
N TYR A 288 -2.92 20.38 1.30
CA TYR A 288 -4.07 19.55 1.70
C TYR A 288 -5.43 20.11 1.27
N HIS A 289 -5.50 21.37 0.82
CA HIS A 289 -6.76 21.98 0.33
C HIS A 289 -7.58 21.11 -0.63
N PRO A 290 -6.99 20.32 -1.56
CA PRO A 290 -7.76 19.44 -2.43
C PRO A 290 -8.64 18.42 -1.69
N LEU A 291 -8.34 18.06 -0.43
CA LEU A 291 -9.14 17.12 0.35
C LEU A 291 -10.59 17.57 0.58
N ARG A 292 -10.87 18.88 0.49
CA ARG A 292 -12.23 19.44 0.60
C ARG A 292 -13.19 18.88 -0.46
N ASP A 293 -12.63 18.56 -1.62
CA ASP A 293 -13.38 18.06 -2.78
C ASP A 293 -13.55 16.54 -2.75
N LEU A 294 -12.83 15.83 -1.87
CA LEU A 294 -12.85 14.37 -1.80
C LEU A 294 -14.13 13.88 -1.10
N LYS A 295 -15.04 13.29 -1.85
CA LYS A 295 -16.26 12.65 -1.35
C LYS A 295 -16.08 11.14 -1.40
N LEU A 296 -16.16 10.51 -0.23
CA LEU A 296 -16.12 9.05 -0.07
C LEU A 296 -17.54 8.52 0.19
N PRO A 297 -17.81 7.24 -0.12
CA PRO A 297 -19.05 6.58 0.27
C PRO A 297 -19.25 6.65 1.80
N PRO A 298 -20.50 6.53 2.29
CA PRO A 298 -20.74 6.29 3.71
C PRO A 298 -19.90 5.12 4.21
N ASP A 299 -19.41 5.21 5.45
CA ASP A 299 -18.60 4.19 6.13
C ASP A 299 -17.19 3.90 5.55
N THR A 300 -16.81 4.53 4.43
CA THR A 300 -15.43 4.46 3.93
C THR A 300 -14.50 5.36 4.74
N ARG A 301 -13.45 4.77 5.31
CA ARG A 301 -12.42 5.50 6.08
C ARG A 301 -11.45 6.22 5.13
N LEU A 302 -11.07 7.45 5.47
CA LEU A 302 -9.90 8.10 4.87
C LEU A 302 -8.70 7.85 5.78
N VAL A 303 -7.67 7.20 5.26
CA VAL A 303 -6.43 6.96 5.98
C VAL A 303 -5.34 7.89 5.45
N ALA A 304 -4.76 8.69 6.32
CA ALA A 304 -3.70 9.64 6.01
C ALA A 304 -2.31 8.99 6.22
N GLY A 305 -1.58 8.78 5.13
CA GLY A 305 -0.20 8.28 5.13
C GLY A 305 0.82 9.39 5.36
N PHE A 306 0.88 9.97 6.56
CA PHE A 306 1.76 11.11 6.89
C PHE A 306 2.82 10.78 7.95
N VAL A 307 2.75 9.59 8.56
CA VAL A 307 3.72 9.23 9.61
C VAL A 307 5.09 8.99 9.01
N HIS A 308 6.07 9.79 9.44
CA HIS A 308 7.42 9.81 8.86
C HIS A 308 8.53 9.99 9.88
N GLU A 309 9.68 9.29 9.69
CA GLU A 309 10.77 9.20 10.67
C GLU A 309 11.44 10.55 10.98
N GLN A 310 11.53 11.43 9.97
CA GLN A 310 12.19 12.74 10.08
C GLN A 310 11.36 13.83 10.80
N MET A 311 10.16 13.51 11.28
CA MET A 311 9.33 14.46 12.03
C MET A 311 9.12 13.97 13.45
N SER A 312 9.08 14.88 14.42
CA SER A 312 8.69 14.55 15.79
C SER A 312 7.21 14.18 15.89
N THR A 313 6.84 13.49 16.97
CA THR A 313 5.42 13.21 17.27
C THR A 313 4.60 14.50 17.39
N GLN A 314 5.17 15.57 17.96
CA GLN A 314 4.48 16.86 18.09
C GLN A 314 4.18 17.50 16.74
N GLU A 315 5.16 17.53 15.82
CA GLU A 315 4.96 18.07 14.48
C GLU A 315 3.90 17.29 13.71
N GLN A 316 3.86 15.96 13.88
CA GLN A 316 2.85 15.11 13.26
C GLN A 316 1.47 15.26 13.89
N THR A 317 1.37 15.50 15.20
CA THR A 317 0.10 15.84 15.85
C THR A 317 -0.47 17.14 15.29
N GLU A 318 0.37 18.15 15.06
CA GLU A 318 -0.09 19.39 14.41
C GLU A 318 -0.46 19.15 12.93
N LEU A 319 0.33 18.36 12.21
CA LEU A 319 0.02 18.03 10.82
C LEU A 319 -1.31 17.27 10.68
N LEU A 320 -1.61 16.37 11.62
CA LEU A 320 -2.90 15.67 11.68
C LEU A 320 -4.06 16.67 11.72
N ARG A 321 -3.98 17.72 12.56
CA ARG A 321 -5.01 18.77 12.62
C ARG A 321 -5.16 19.51 11.30
N VAL A 322 -4.04 19.84 10.64
CA VAL A 322 -4.05 20.49 9.32
C VAL A 322 -4.75 19.60 8.28
N ILE A 323 -4.49 18.30 8.29
CA ILE A 323 -5.13 17.33 7.38
C ILE A 323 -6.63 17.26 7.67
N GLU A 324 -7.03 17.14 8.93
CA GLU A 324 -8.43 17.03 9.35
C GLU A 324 -9.23 18.31 9.08
N GLU A 325 -8.64 19.49 9.30
CA GLU A 325 -9.24 20.77 8.94
C GLU A 325 -9.44 20.89 7.41
N ALA A 326 -8.44 20.47 6.63
CA ALA A 326 -8.56 20.47 5.17
C ALA A 326 -9.58 19.44 4.67
N ARG A 327 -9.71 18.29 5.33
CA ARG A 327 -10.72 17.26 5.02
C ARG A 327 -12.13 17.66 5.49
N GLY A 328 -12.23 18.46 6.55
CA GLY A 328 -13.49 18.79 7.23
C GLY A 328 -13.99 17.66 8.14
N GLY A 329 -13.08 16.85 8.70
CA GLY A 329 -13.42 15.73 9.56
C GLY A 329 -12.21 14.83 9.89
N PRO A 330 -12.39 13.87 10.80
CA PRO A 330 -11.30 13.01 11.25
C PRO A 330 -10.76 12.10 10.15
N VAL A 331 -9.50 11.72 10.27
CA VAL A 331 -8.82 10.75 9.40
C VAL A 331 -8.11 9.69 10.23
N ASP A 332 -8.00 8.48 9.69
CA ASP A 332 -7.19 7.41 10.26
C ASP A 332 -5.70 7.63 9.94
N VAL A 333 -4.80 6.97 10.68
CA VAL A 333 -3.36 7.22 10.62
C VAL A 333 -2.61 6.05 9.99
N ALA A 334 -1.61 6.37 9.17
CA ALA A 334 -0.66 5.40 8.63
C ALA A 334 0.69 6.05 8.28
N THR A 335 1.68 5.20 8.02
CA THR A 335 2.84 5.56 7.20
C THR A 335 2.42 5.70 5.72
N ALA A 336 3.27 6.32 4.89
CA ALA A 336 2.94 6.52 3.47
C ALA A 336 3.07 5.25 2.60
N CYS A 337 3.82 4.24 3.07
CA CYS A 337 4.05 2.97 2.41
C CYS A 337 4.35 1.90 3.47
N GLY A 338 4.48 0.65 3.05
CA GLY A 338 4.98 -0.45 3.89
C GLY A 338 6.41 -0.21 4.39
N LEU A 339 6.75 -0.88 5.49
CA LEU A 339 7.99 -0.68 6.23
C LEU A 339 9.00 -1.81 6.05
N GLY A 340 8.73 -2.82 5.22
CA GLY A 340 9.60 -3.99 5.06
C GLY A 340 11.06 -3.70 4.66
N ARG A 341 11.33 -2.49 4.14
CA ARG A 341 12.69 -2.03 3.76
C ARG A 341 13.31 -1.04 4.74
N ARG A 342 12.69 -0.84 5.90
CA ARG A 342 13.21 0.01 6.99
C ARG A 342 13.93 -0.85 8.04
N PRO A 343 14.89 -0.28 8.78
CA PRO A 343 15.38 -0.94 9.99
C PRO A 343 14.24 -1.22 10.97
N THR A 344 14.34 -2.32 11.70
CA THR A 344 13.31 -2.75 12.65
C THR A 344 13.05 -1.70 13.74
N GLU A 345 14.11 -1.03 14.22
CA GLU A 345 14.00 0.03 15.23
C GLU A 345 13.22 1.24 14.70
N THR A 346 13.43 1.55 13.41
CA THR A 346 12.69 2.62 12.73
C THR A 346 11.23 2.25 12.58
N ALA A 347 10.93 1.00 12.19
CA ALA A 347 9.56 0.53 12.09
C ALA A 347 8.83 0.59 13.44
N ASP A 348 9.46 0.11 14.52
CA ASP A 348 8.90 0.18 15.86
C ASP A 348 8.59 1.63 16.28
N GLN A 349 9.51 2.56 16.02
CA GLN A 349 9.29 3.98 16.30
C GLN A 349 8.07 4.54 15.53
N LEU A 350 7.92 4.18 14.25
CA LEU A 350 6.82 4.65 13.42
C LEU A 350 5.48 4.01 13.81
N LEU A 351 5.46 2.72 14.19
CA LEU A 351 4.29 2.03 14.68
C LEU A 351 3.81 2.64 16.00
N GLN A 352 4.72 2.85 16.96
CA GLN A 352 4.41 3.53 18.22
C GLN A 352 3.86 4.94 17.97
N ARG A 353 4.44 5.68 17.02
CA ARG A 353 3.93 7.00 16.65
C ARG A 353 2.52 6.94 16.05
N CYS A 354 2.23 5.95 15.20
CA CYS A 354 0.87 5.72 14.71
C CYS A 354 -0.11 5.48 15.87
N ALA A 355 0.26 4.64 16.85
CA ALA A 355 -0.56 4.38 18.02
C ALA A 355 -0.83 5.64 18.85
N VAL A 356 0.20 6.47 19.10
CA VAL A 356 0.05 7.75 19.82
C VAL A 356 -0.88 8.71 19.08
N LEU A 357 -0.72 8.86 17.76
CA LEU A 357 -1.57 9.73 16.95
C LEU A 357 -3.02 9.23 16.85
N ALA A 358 -3.22 7.90 16.81
CA ALA A 358 -4.54 7.30 16.83
C ALA A 358 -5.24 7.45 18.20
N ALA A 359 -4.48 7.49 19.30
CA ALA A 359 -5.00 7.75 20.64
C ALA A 359 -5.27 9.25 20.92
N ALA A 360 -4.74 10.17 20.11
CA ALA A 360 -4.96 11.60 20.29
C ALA A 360 -6.46 11.94 20.17
N SER A 361 -7.02 12.56 21.21
CA SER A 361 -8.46 12.84 21.33
C SER A 361 -9.01 13.54 20.08
N LEU A 362 -10.20 13.10 19.65
CA LEU A 362 -11.00 13.72 18.58
C LEU A 362 -11.70 15.02 19.06
N ALA A 363 -11.50 15.41 20.32
CA ALA A 363 -12.21 16.53 20.92
C ALA A 363 -11.83 17.88 20.28
N PRO A 364 -12.82 18.70 19.88
CA PRO A 364 -12.59 20.10 19.58
C PRO A 364 -12.40 20.80 20.92
N ASP A 365 -11.17 21.20 21.25
CA ASP A 365 -10.85 22.39 22.06
C ASP A 365 -9.43 22.27 22.65
N ASN A 366 -8.49 22.98 22.04
CA ASN A 366 -7.42 23.62 22.80
C ASN A 366 -7.02 24.93 22.08
N PRO A 367 -6.82 26.06 22.78
CA PRO A 367 -6.64 27.36 22.15
C PRO A 367 -5.37 27.40 21.30
N ARG A 368 -5.52 28.00 20.12
CA ARG A 368 -4.52 28.16 19.06
C ARG A 368 -3.32 28.99 19.54
N PRO A 369 -2.06 28.51 19.46
CA PRO A 369 -0.91 29.38 19.36
C PRO A 369 -0.78 29.84 17.89
N GLY A 370 -0.72 31.14 17.68
CA GLY A 370 -0.60 31.74 16.34
C GLY A 370 0.62 31.22 15.57
N TYR A 371 0.39 30.85 14.31
CA TYR A 371 1.40 30.44 13.36
C TYR A 371 2.49 31.51 13.18
N LYS A 372 3.72 31.23 13.63
CA LYS A 372 4.93 31.88 13.12
C LYS A 372 6.05 30.84 12.93
N ASN A 373 6.45 30.69 11.66
CA ASN A 373 7.74 30.19 11.17
C ASN A 373 8.10 28.71 11.40
N LEU A 374 7.51 27.80 10.60
CA LEU A 374 8.19 26.55 10.21
C LEU A 374 8.73 26.70 8.79
N ARG A 375 9.99 26.28 8.59
CA ARG A 375 10.70 26.43 7.30
C ARG A 375 9.99 25.62 6.22
N PRO A 376 9.80 26.16 5.01
CA PRO A 376 9.20 25.42 3.91
C PRO A 376 10.14 24.29 3.47
N ALA A 377 9.74 23.04 3.67
CA ALA A 377 10.32 21.92 2.95
C ALA A 377 9.92 22.04 1.47
N ARG A 378 10.89 22.31 0.60
CA ARG A 378 10.72 22.19 -0.85
C ARG A 378 11.02 20.74 -1.20
N TRP A 379 10.14 20.12 -1.98
CA TRP A 379 10.46 18.88 -2.69
C TRP A 379 11.73 19.12 -3.52
N GLY A 380 12.82 18.43 -3.18
CA GLY A 380 14.06 18.49 -3.95
C GLY A 380 13.82 17.95 -5.37
N PRO A 381 14.58 18.42 -6.38
CA PRO A 381 14.53 17.80 -7.69
C PRO A 381 14.96 16.32 -7.57
N PRO A 382 14.43 15.41 -8.42
CA PRO A 382 14.94 14.05 -8.49
C PRO A 382 16.45 14.11 -8.78
N GLY A 383 17.24 13.38 -7.99
CA GLY A 383 18.70 13.39 -8.05
C GLY A 383 19.20 13.09 -9.46
N MET A 384 19.78 14.09 -10.10
CA MET A 384 20.67 13.94 -11.23
C MET A 384 22.07 13.87 -10.64
N PHE A 385 22.55 12.68 -10.27
CA PHE A 385 23.91 12.57 -9.76
C PHE A 385 24.91 12.47 -10.90
N LEU A 386 25.75 13.49 -10.90
CA LEU A 386 27.07 13.52 -11.50
C LEU A 386 27.87 12.33 -10.95
N VAL A 387 28.46 11.58 -11.87
CA VAL A 387 29.50 10.57 -11.61
C VAL A 387 30.68 11.27 -10.94
N ILE A 388 31.07 10.82 -9.75
CA ILE A 388 32.42 11.03 -9.23
C ILE A 388 32.98 9.63 -8.92
N GLN A 389 34.19 9.46 -9.43
CA GLN A 389 35.01 8.26 -9.67
C GLN A 389 35.03 7.18 -8.59
#